data_AF-A0A7V5C123-F1
#
_entry.id   AF-A0A7V5C123-F1
#
_cell.length_a   1.000
_cell.length_b   1.000
_cell.length_c   1.000
_cell.angle_alpha   90.00
_cell.angle_beta   90.00
_cell.angle_gamma   90.00
#
_symmetry.space_group_name_H-M   'P 1'
#
loop_
_entity.id
_entity.type
_entity.pdbx_description
1 polymer ?
#
loop_
_entity_poly.entity_id
_entity_poly.type
_entity_poly.pdbx_seq_one_letter_code
_entity_poly.pdbx_strand_id
1 'polypeptide(L)'
;MGFLLAAREVAAAAAEAAARRAAREGTDLAEAARRFEEELARALPGAEPETVTIVVDGDVVVATATFTWHPPGPRLSPSTLVVRATAARSAPP
;
A
#
# COMPACT_ATOMS: atom_id res chain seq x y z
N MET A 1 1.42 -1.34 -22.15
CA MET A 1 1.80 -0.44 -21.04
C MET A 1 0.66 -0.10 -20.08
N GLY A 2 -0.62 -0.11 -20.48
CA GLY A 2 -1.73 0.32 -19.60
C GLY A 2 -1.95 -0.50 -18.31
N PHE A 3 -1.71 -1.83 -18.33
CA PHE A 3 -1.97 -2.69 -17.18
C PHE A 3 -1.02 -2.46 -16.00
N LEU A 4 0.28 -2.22 -16.27
CA LEU A 4 1.25 -1.92 -15.22
C LEU A 4 0.98 -0.56 -14.58
N LEU A 5 0.57 0.43 -15.39
CA LEU A 5 0.16 1.73 -14.88
C LEU A 5 -1.08 1.59 -13.99
N ALA A 6 -2.10 0.86 -14.43
CA ALA A 6 -3.29 0.60 -13.62
C ALA A 6 -2.96 -0.09 -12.30
N ALA A 7 -2.09 -1.11 -12.32
CA ALA A 7 -1.65 -1.79 -11.10
C ALA A 7 -0.94 -0.84 -10.13
N ARG A 8 -0.07 0.03 -10.65
CA ARG A 8 0.62 1.05 -9.85
C ARG A 8 -0.32 2.09 -9.25
N GLU A 9 -1.28 2.58 -10.03
CA GLU A 9 -2.28 3.56 -9.54
C GLU A 9 -3.16 2.95 -8.44
N VAL A 10 -3.60 1.70 -8.62
CA VAL A 10 -4.38 0.97 -7.61
C VAL A 10 -3.55 0.78 -6.32
N ALA A 11 -2.28 0.38 -6.45
CA ALA A 11 -1.38 0.24 -5.31
C ALA A 11 -1.15 1.57 -4.59
N ALA A 12 -0.96 2.66 -5.34
CA ALA A 12 -0.79 4.00 -4.78
C ALA A 12 -2.03 4.46 -4.02
N ALA A 13 -3.22 4.26 -4.60
CA ALA A 13 -4.49 4.58 -3.93
C ALA A 13 -4.69 3.78 -2.63
N ALA A 14 -4.33 2.49 -2.63
CA ALA A 14 -4.36 1.67 -1.42
C ALA A 14 -3.38 2.19 -0.34
N ALA A 15 -2.16 2.56 -0.74
CA ALA A 15 -1.16 3.12 0.18
C ALA A 15 -1.63 4.45 0.79
N GLU A 16 -2.26 5.33 0.00
CA GLU A 16 -2.84 6.57 0.50
C GLU A 16 -3.98 6.35 1.49
N ALA A 17 -4.87 5.39 1.21
CA ALA A 17 -5.94 5.03 2.12
C ALA A 17 -5.39 4.48 3.44
N ALA A 18 -4.36 3.62 3.36
CA ALA A 18 -3.67 3.07 4.53
C ALA A 18 -3.00 4.16 5.37
N ALA A 19 -2.24 5.07 4.74
CA ALA A 19 -1.58 6.19 5.43
C ALA A 19 -2.60 7.09 6.13
N ARG A 20 -3.67 7.49 5.44
CA ARG A 20 -4.75 8.31 6.02
C ARG A 20 -5.46 7.62 7.19
N ARG A 21 -5.67 6.31 7.10
CA ARG A 21 -6.29 5.53 8.18
C ARG A 21 -5.40 5.47 9.41
N ALA A 22 -4.11 5.20 9.21
CA ALA A 22 -3.12 5.12 10.27
C ALA A 22 -2.71 6.47 10.88
N ALA A 23 -2.98 7.58 10.17
CA ALA A 23 -2.78 8.94 10.68
C ALA A 23 -3.71 9.33 11.84
N ARG A 24 -4.75 8.54 12.14
CA ARG A 24 -5.65 8.78 13.27
C ARG A 24 -4.99 8.36 14.58
N GLU A 25 -5.12 9.19 15.61
CA GLU A 25 -4.66 8.82 16.97
C GLU A 25 -5.29 7.51 17.46
N GLY A 26 -4.49 6.74 18.22
CA GLY A 26 -4.91 5.45 18.77
C GLY A 26 -4.99 4.30 17.75
N THR A 27 -4.62 4.53 16.48
CA THR A 27 -4.58 3.44 15.48
C THR A 27 -3.44 2.48 15.78
N ASP A 28 -3.77 1.18 15.87
CA ASP A 28 -2.78 0.12 15.87
C ASP A 28 -2.14 0.00 14.49
N LEU A 29 -0.85 0.32 14.39
CA LEU A 29 -0.10 0.32 13.14
C LEU A 29 0.12 -1.08 12.58
N ALA A 30 0.24 -2.11 13.43
CA ALA A 30 0.41 -3.48 12.99
C ALA A 30 -0.88 -4.00 12.35
N GLU A 31 -2.02 -3.72 12.98
CA GLU A 31 -3.33 -4.01 12.40
C GLU A 31 -3.56 -3.23 11.09
N ALA A 32 -3.17 -1.95 11.05
CA ALA A 32 -3.28 -1.14 9.85
C ALA A 32 -2.40 -1.67 8.71
N ALA A 33 -1.18 -2.13 9.00
CA ALA A 33 -0.30 -2.74 8.01
C ALA A 33 -0.86 -4.06 7.48
N ARG A 34 -1.40 -4.92 8.36
CA ARG A 34 -2.07 -6.16 7.94
C ARG A 34 -3.26 -5.88 7.03
N ARG A 35 -4.11 -4.91 7.38
CA ARG A 35 -5.24 -4.50 6.53
C ARG A 35 -4.78 -3.95 5.18
N PHE A 36 -3.70 -3.18 5.17
CA PHE A 36 -3.14 -2.65 3.93
C PHE A 36 -2.64 -3.77 3.01
N GLU A 37 -1.98 -4.78 3.55
CA GLU A 37 -1.57 -5.98 2.80
C GLU A 37 -2.79 -6.73 2.22
N GLU A 38 -3.83 -6.96 3.03
CA GLU A 38 -5.08 -7.60 2.57
C GLU A 38 -5.82 -6.78 1.50
N GLU A 39 -5.79 -5.44 1.59
CA GLU A 39 -6.34 -4.53 0.57
C GLU A 39 -5.57 -4.66 -0.75
N LEU A 40 -4.22 -4.67 -0.70
CA LEU A 40 -3.38 -4.84 -1.88
C LEU A 40 -3.60 -6.20 -2.55
N ALA A 41 -3.63 -7.30 -1.78
CA ALA A 41 -3.85 -8.64 -2.32
C ALA A 41 -5.23 -8.77 -3.01
N ARG A 42 -6.27 -8.11 -2.47
CA ARG A 42 -7.60 -8.07 -3.10
C ARG A 42 -7.65 -7.20 -4.35
N ALA A 43 -6.98 -6.06 -4.33
CA ALA A 43 -7.03 -5.09 -5.42
C ALA A 43 -6.12 -5.47 -6.60
N LEU A 44 -5.07 -6.24 -6.35
CA LEU A 44 -4.07 -6.67 -7.33
C LEU A 44 -3.94 -8.19 -7.34
N PRO A 45 -4.80 -8.90 -8.08
CA PRO A 45 -4.66 -10.34 -8.27
C PRO A 45 -3.26 -10.68 -8.81
N GLY A 46 -2.61 -11.67 -8.19
CA GLY A 46 -1.24 -12.07 -8.50
C GLY A 46 -0.15 -11.19 -7.89
N ALA A 47 -0.50 -10.28 -6.96
CA ALA A 47 0.50 -9.59 -6.16
C ALA A 47 1.03 -10.50 -5.05
N GLU A 48 2.34 -10.63 -4.97
CA GLU A 48 3.06 -11.32 -3.91
C GLU A 48 3.77 -10.26 -3.05
N PRO A 49 3.28 -9.98 -1.83
CA PRO A 49 3.88 -8.99 -0.97
C PRO A 49 5.27 -9.44 -0.50
N GLU A 50 6.26 -8.57 -0.68
CA GLU A 50 7.61 -8.79 -0.16
C GLU A 50 7.78 -8.07 1.18
N THR A 51 7.25 -6.84 1.27
CA THR A 51 7.30 -6.03 2.48
C THR A 51 6.15 -5.04 2.47
N VAL A 52 5.35 -5.02 3.54
CA VAL A 52 4.32 -4.01 3.76
C VAL A 52 4.52 -3.43 5.15
N THR A 53 4.73 -2.12 5.21
CA THR A 53 5.01 -1.42 6.47
C THR A 53 4.21 -0.14 6.57
N ILE A 54 3.79 0.17 7.80
CA ILE A 54 3.27 1.47 8.17
C ILE A 54 4.06 1.93 9.39
N VAL A 55 4.73 3.07 9.26
CA VAL A 55 5.53 3.66 10.33
C VAL A 55 5.09 5.09 10.60
N VAL A 56 5.31 5.54 11.82
CA VAL A 56 5.17 6.94 12.20
C VAL A 56 6.57 7.55 12.22
N ASP A 57 6.74 8.63 11.46
CA ASP A 57 7.95 9.43 11.39
C ASP A 57 7.58 10.87 11.78
N GLY A 58 7.80 11.20 13.05
CA GLY A 58 7.32 12.45 13.66
C GLY A 58 5.80 12.61 13.55
N ASP A 59 5.36 13.70 12.92
CA ASP A 59 3.94 14.02 12.69
C ASP A 59 3.39 13.43 11.38
N VAL A 60 4.12 12.52 10.73
CA VAL A 60 3.72 11.93 9.46
C VAL A 60 3.66 10.41 9.59
N VAL A 61 2.62 9.82 9.02
CA VAL A 61 2.53 8.38 8.79
C VAL A 61 3.00 8.07 7.39
N VAL A 62 3.86 7.06 7.28
CA VAL A 62 4.41 6.57 6.02
C VAL A 62 3.94 5.14 5.81
N ALA A 63 3.12 4.92 4.79
CA ALA A 63 2.75 3.58 4.32
C ALA A 63 3.62 3.21 3.12
N THR A 64 4.31 2.07 3.21
CA THR A 64 5.17 1.55 2.14
C THR A 64 4.77 0.11 1.83
N ALA A 65 4.69 -0.22 0.54
CA ALA A 65 4.54 -1.59 0.10
C ALA A 65 5.47 -1.89 -1.08
N THR A 66 6.18 -3.00 -0.98
CA THR A 66 6.97 -3.62 -2.02
C THR A 66 6.36 -4.98 -2.31
N PHE A 67 6.07 -5.25 -3.57
CA PHE A 67 5.49 -6.51 -3.99
C PHE A 67 5.90 -6.83 -5.42
N THR A 68 6.01 -8.12 -5.71
CA THR A 68 6.15 -8.59 -7.08
C THR A 68 4.76 -8.87 -7.63
N TRP A 69 4.40 -8.21 -8.73
CA TRP A 69 3.10 -8.40 -9.37
C TRP A 69 3.21 -9.32 -10.58
N HIS A 70 2.44 -10.41 -10.56
CA HIS A 70 2.27 -11.36 -11.65
C HIS A 70 0.95 -11.07 -12.37
N PRO A 71 0.98 -10.39 -13.53
CA PRO A 71 -0.25 -9.98 -14.17
C PRO A 71 -1.03 -11.20 -14.68
N PRO A 72 -2.36 -11.25 -14.51
CA PRO A 72 -3.17 -12.34 -15.04
C PRO A 72 -3.19 -12.27 -16.57
N GLY A 73 -2.41 -13.14 -17.22
CA GLY A 73 -2.40 -13.26 -18.68
C GLY A 73 -1.18 -13.98 -19.25
N PRO A 74 -1.28 -14.59 -20.43
CA PRO A 74 -0.30 -15.56 -20.92
C PRO A 74 1.04 -14.97 -21.41
N ARG A 75 1.28 -13.66 -21.30
CA ARG A 75 2.46 -13.00 -21.93
C ARG A 75 3.02 -11.81 -21.15
N LEU A 76 2.67 -11.63 -19.88
CA LEU A 76 3.15 -10.50 -19.10
C LEU A 76 4.24 -10.96 -18.13
N SER A 77 5.37 -10.28 -18.16
CA SER A 77 6.47 -10.56 -17.24
C SER A 77 6.13 -10.02 -15.84
N PRO A 78 6.52 -10.74 -14.77
CA PRO A 78 6.43 -10.22 -13.42
C PRO A 78 7.15 -8.88 -13.29
N SER A 79 6.62 -8.00 -12.45
CA SER A 79 7.20 -6.67 -12.21
C SER A 79 7.18 -6.34 -10.74
N THR A 80 8.32 -5.91 -10.20
CA THR A 80 8.39 -5.37 -8.84
C THR A 80 7.79 -3.97 -8.81
N LEU A 81 6.83 -3.77 -7.92
CA LEU A 81 6.19 -2.49 -7.67
C LEU A 81 6.52 -2.03 -6.26
N VAL A 82 6.91 -0.76 -6.17
CA VAL A 82 7.16 -0.07 -4.90
C VAL A 82 6.22 1.12 -4.84
N VAL A 83 5.38 1.16 -3.82
CA VAL A 83 4.50 2.29 -3.54
C VAL A 83 4.76 2.83 -2.15
N ARG A 84 4.72 4.16 -2.05
CA ARG A 84 4.90 4.89 -0.81
C ARG A 84 3.90 6.03 -0.78
N ALA A 85 3.17 6.14 0.32
CA ALA A 85 2.26 7.24 0.57
C ALA A 85 2.47 7.80 1.99
N THR A 86 2.15 9.08 2.16
CA THR A 86 2.32 9.79 3.42
C THR A 86 1.04 10.53 3.80
N ALA A 87 0.74 10.59 5.10
CA ALA A 87 -0.36 11.39 5.63
C ALA A 87 0.06 12.07 6.95
N ALA A 88 -0.30 13.34 7.12
CA ALA A 88 -0.07 14.05 8.38
C ALA A 88 -0.96 13.46 9.48
N ARG A 89 -0.40 13.26 10.69
CA ARG A 89 -1.17 12.83 11.86
C ARG A 89 -2.20 13.89 12.21
N SER A 90 -3.43 13.46 12.39
CA SER A 90 -4.50 14.33 12.86
C SER A 90 -4.57 14.23 14.38
N ALA A 91 -4.21 15.30 15.09
CA ALA A 91 -4.62 15.50 16.47
C ALA A 91 -6.11 15.89 16.50
N PRO A 92 -6.90 15.49 17.52
CA PRO A 92 -8.24 16.02 17.69
C PRO A 92 -8.18 17.54 17.96
N PRO A 93 -9.19 18.32 17.52
CA PRO A 93 -9.29 19.75 17.82
C PRO A 93 -9.43 20.02 19.33
#